data_AF-A0A820LRB3-F1
#
_entry.id   AF-A0A820LRB3-F1
#
_cell.length_a   1.000
_cell.length_b   1.000
_cell.length_c   1.000
_cell.angle_alpha   90.00
_cell.angle_beta   90.00
_cell.angle_gamma   90.00
#
_symmetry.space_group_name_H-M   'P 1'
#
loop_
_entity.id
_entity.type
_entity.pdbx_description
1 polymer ?
#
loop_
_entity_poly.entity_id
_entity_poly.type
_entity_poly.pdbx_seq_one_letter_code
_entity_poly.pdbx_strand_id
1 'polypeptide(L)'
;RIRWSVSRAQEWYASQPWFLGANYVPSTAVNVLEMWQDTFDEVTIKRELEWANKRLRMNSLRVFIHILVWMENAEKFYKRLDTFLDIAKNNNLKIMLVLFDECWNAEPQ
;
A
#
# COMPACT_ATOMS: atom_id res chain seq x y z
N ARG A 1 6.18 16.67 -21.32
CA ARG A 1 5.18 15.66 -20.86
C ARG A 1 3.80 16.14 -21.29
N ILE A 2 3.02 15.35 -22.03
CA ILE A 2 1.72 15.78 -22.55
C ILE A 2 0.69 15.72 -21.42
N ARG A 3 0.20 16.88 -20.99
CA ARG A 3 -0.93 17.01 -20.06
C ARG A 3 -2.19 16.49 -20.76
N TRP A 4 -2.97 15.64 -20.09
CA TRP A 4 -4.25 15.19 -20.64
C TRP A 4 -5.21 16.37 -20.85
N SER A 5 -6.07 16.26 -21.87
CA SER A 5 -7.23 17.15 -21.97
C SER A 5 -8.15 16.91 -20.77
N VAL A 6 -8.96 17.93 -20.44
CA VAL A 6 -9.96 17.82 -19.38
C VAL A 6 -10.93 16.68 -19.65
N SER A 7 -11.39 16.52 -20.91
CA SER A 7 -12.31 15.46 -21.32
C SER A 7 -11.74 14.07 -21.05
N ARG A 8 -10.48 13.82 -21.44
CA ARG A 8 -9.81 12.53 -21.22
C ARG A 8 -9.68 12.21 -19.73
N ALA A 9 -9.37 13.20 -18.90
CA ALA A 9 -9.28 13.01 -17.46
C ALA A 9 -10.65 12.67 -16.85
N GLN A 10 -11.72 13.34 -17.30
CA GLN A 10 -13.09 13.08 -16.86
C GLN A 10 -13.58 11.69 -17.30
N GLU A 11 -13.35 11.29 -18.54
CA GLU A 11 -13.71 9.95 -19.06
C GLU A 11 -13.00 8.85 -18.28
N TRP A 12 -11.70 9.02 -18.02
CA TRP A 12 -10.95 8.06 -17.21
C TRP A 12 -11.51 7.96 -15.78
N TYR A 13 -11.80 9.09 -15.14
CA TYR A 13 -12.35 9.11 -13.78
C TYR A 13 -13.73 8.46 -13.71
N ALA A 14 -14.60 8.76 -14.68
CA ALA A 14 -15.94 8.18 -14.78
C ALA A 14 -15.92 6.65 -15.02
N SER A 15 -14.86 6.12 -15.62
CA SER A 15 -14.68 4.67 -15.81
C SER A 15 -14.23 3.92 -14.55
N GLN A 16 -13.82 4.63 -13.48
CA GLN A 16 -13.39 3.99 -12.25
C GLN A 16 -14.58 3.53 -11.41
N PRO A 17 -14.46 2.40 -10.68
CA PRO A 17 -15.47 2.01 -9.71
C PRO A 17 -15.48 2.97 -8.51
N TRP A 18 -16.54 2.91 -7.70
CA TRP A 18 -16.50 3.51 -6.37
C TRP A 18 -15.45 2.83 -5.51
N PHE A 19 -14.50 3.60 -4.95
CA PHE A 19 -13.47 3.05 -4.09
C PHE A 19 -13.93 2.95 -2.64
N LEU A 20 -13.84 1.74 -2.09
CA LEU A 20 -14.02 1.44 -0.67
C LEU A 20 -12.71 0.86 -0.15
N GLY A 21 -12.17 1.45 0.90
CA GLY A 21 -10.84 1.10 1.39
C GLY A 21 -10.50 1.68 2.74
N ALA A 22 -9.27 1.43 3.16
CA ALA A 22 -8.68 1.91 4.41
C ALA A 22 -7.20 2.24 4.24
N ASN A 23 -6.64 3.00 5.18
CA ASN A 23 -5.20 3.01 5.40
C ASN A 23 -4.82 1.67 6.06
N TYR A 24 -3.76 1.02 5.60
CA TYR A 24 -3.43 -0.33 6.02
C TYR A 24 -2.05 -0.41 6.68
N VAL A 25 -2.02 -1.04 7.85
CA VAL A 25 -0.87 -1.58 8.57
C VAL A 25 -1.35 -2.92 9.16
N PRO A 26 -0.57 -4.01 9.10
CA PRO A 26 -1.02 -5.29 9.61
C PRO A 26 -1.21 -5.26 11.11
N SER A 27 -2.06 -6.14 11.67
CA SER A 27 -2.26 -6.20 13.13
C SER A 27 -1.01 -6.56 13.93
N THR A 28 0.07 -7.00 13.25
CA THR A 28 1.36 -7.38 13.83
C THR A 28 2.39 -6.25 13.81
N ALA A 29 2.04 -5.07 13.28
CA ALA A 29 2.92 -3.91 13.27
C ALA A 29 2.25 -2.70 13.94
N VAL A 30 2.99 -2.00 14.79
CA VAL A 30 2.56 -0.77 15.45
C VAL A 30 2.58 0.43 14.51
N ASN A 31 3.43 0.37 13.46
CA ASN A 31 3.60 1.45 12.50
C ASN A 31 4.10 0.94 11.12
N VAL A 32 4.27 1.89 10.20
CA VAL A 32 4.70 1.62 8.82
C VAL A 32 6.15 1.13 8.74
N LEU A 33 7.04 1.59 9.62
CA LEU A 33 8.43 1.13 9.65
C LEU A 33 8.49 -0.36 10.00
N GLU A 34 7.85 -0.74 11.10
CA GLU A 34 7.81 -2.12 11.57
C GLU A 34 7.16 -3.04 10.52
N MET A 35 6.10 -2.60 9.85
CA MET A 35 5.47 -3.38 8.78
C MET A 35 6.48 -3.86 7.71
N TRP A 36 7.45 -3.02 7.34
CA TRP A 36 8.38 -3.28 6.24
C TRP A 36 9.75 -3.82 6.67
N GLN A 37 10.02 -3.91 7.96
CA GLN A 37 11.27 -4.42 8.55
C GLN A 37 11.25 -5.96 8.68
N ASP A 38 12.16 -6.51 9.48
CA ASP A 38 12.33 -7.96 9.68
C ASP A 38 11.15 -8.68 10.35
N THR A 39 10.20 -7.90 10.85
CA THR A 39 8.90 -8.30 11.34
C THR A 39 7.82 -8.40 10.25
N PHE A 40 8.16 -8.22 8.97
CA PHE A 40 7.23 -8.41 7.84
C PHE A 40 6.56 -9.80 7.89
N ASP A 41 5.26 -9.81 8.20
CA ASP A 41 4.47 -11.04 8.38
C ASP A 41 3.52 -11.26 7.19
N GLU A 42 4.01 -12.01 6.19
CA GLU A 42 3.27 -12.37 5.00
C GLU A 42 1.94 -13.11 5.32
N VAL A 43 1.96 -13.97 6.34
CA VAL A 43 0.80 -14.81 6.67
C VAL A 43 -0.34 -13.94 7.21
N THR A 44 -0.02 -13.00 8.10
CA THR A 44 -1.00 -12.03 8.61
C THR A 44 -1.50 -11.11 7.50
N ILE A 45 -0.61 -10.55 6.67
CA ILE A 45 -0.98 -9.70 5.54
C ILE A 45 -1.96 -10.42 4.61
N LYS A 46 -1.65 -11.66 4.22
CA LYS A 46 -2.52 -12.45 3.34
C LYS A 46 -3.92 -12.65 3.91
N ARG A 47 -4.02 -12.99 5.20
CA ARG A 47 -5.29 -13.18 5.90
C ARG A 47 -6.12 -11.91 5.95
N GLU A 48 -5.50 -10.77 6.25
CA GLU A 48 -6.19 -9.50 6.41
C GLU A 48 -6.65 -8.92 5.07
N LEU A 49 -5.82 -9.01 4.03
CA LEU A 49 -6.20 -8.59 2.67
C LEU A 49 -7.33 -9.46 2.12
N GLU A 50 -7.35 -10.75 2.46
CA GLU A 50 -8.50 -11.61 2.18
C GLU A 50 -9.77 -11.12 2.88
N TRP A 51 -9.70 -10.75 4.16
CA TRP A 51 -10.85 -10.20 4.88
C TRP A 51 -11.32 -8.88 4.31
N ALA A 52 -10.39 -7.96 3.99
CA ALA A 52 -10.68 -6.67 3.38
C ALA A 52 -11.51 -6.84 2.10
N ASN A 53 -11.10 -7.74 1.20
CA ASN A 53 -11.86 -7.97 -0.03
C ASN A 53 -13.12 -8.83 0.20
N LYS A 54 -12.99 -10.04 0.76
CA LYS A 54 -14.09 -11.01 0.77
C LYS A 54 -15.18 -10.70 1.80
N ARG A 55 -14.80 -10.18 2.97
CA ARG A 55 -15.73 -9.92 4.08
C ARG A 55 -16.23 -8.47 4.08
N LEU A 56 -15.30 -7.53 3.91
CA LEU A 56 -15.61 -6.09 3.96
C LEU A 56 -15.90 -5.47 2.59
N ARG A 57 -15.69 -6.22 1.49
CA ARG A 57 -15.92 -5.77 0.10
C ARG A 57 -15.13 -4.52 -0.29
N MET A 58 -13.98 -4.30 0.35
CA MET A 58 -13.03 -3.27 -0.05
C MET A 58 -12.40 -3.63 -1.40
N ASN A 59 -12.05 -2.61 -2.17
CA ASN A 59 -11.40 -2.72 -3.47
C ASN A 59 -10.14 -1.84 -3.59
N SER A 60 -9.77 -1.14 -2.52
CA SER A 60 -8.57 -0.31 -2.47
C SER A 60 -7.98 -0.27 -1.06
N LEU A 61 -6.65 -0.11 -0.97
CA LEU A 61 -5.95 0.19 0.28
C LEU A 61 -4.92 1.30 0.05
N ARG A 62 -4.77 2.15 1.05
CA ARG A 62 -3.71 3.18 1.11
C ARG A 62 -2.60 2.68 2.02
N VAL A 63 -1.39 2.56 1.49
CA VAL A 63 -0.26 1.91 2.15
C VAL A 63 0.93 2.84 2.09
N PHE A 64 1.49 3.14 3.25
CA PHE A 64 2.62 4.05 3.37
C PHE A 64 3.92 3.27 3.20
N ILE A 65 4.93 3.92 2.65
CA ILE A 65 6.29 3.41 2.59
C ILE A 65 7.24 4.46 3.18
N HIS A 66 8.31 3.99 3.81
CA HIS A 66 9.26 4.85 4.51
C HIS A 66 10.67 4.66 3.95
N ILE A 67 11.38 5.77 3.72
CA ILE A 67 12.70 5.74 3.08
C ILE A 67 13.75 5.03 3.94
N LEU A 68 13.66 5.12 5.27
CA LEU A 68 14.59 4.44 6.18
C LEU A 68 14.66 2.92 5.94
N VAL A 69 13.52 2.26 5.71
CA VAL A 69 13.52 0.81 5.44
C VAL A 69 14.23 0.50 4.12
N TRP A 70 14.06 1.37 3.12
CA TRP A 70 14.76 1.25 1.84
C TRP A 70 16.26 1.54 1.99
N MET A 71 16.65 2.54 2.79
CA MET A 71 18.05 2.88 3.04
C MET A 71 18.80 1.78 3.80
N GLU A 72 18.12 1.08 4.72
CA GLU A 72 18.69 -0.05 5.45
C GLU A 72 18.99 -1.24 4.51
N ASN A 73 18.00 -1.65 3.70
CA ASN A 73 18.17 -2.70 2.71
C ASN A 73 17.14 -2.64 1.58
N ALA A 74 17.51 -1.94 0.49
CA ALA A 74 16.64 -1.73 -0.66
C ALA A 74 16.17 -3.05 -1.32
N GLU A 75 17.05 -4.04 -1.48
CA GLU A 75 16.71 -5.30 -2.14
C GLU A 75 15.66 -6.08 -1.32
N LYS A 76 15.84 -6.14 0.00
CA LYS A 76 14.90 -6.80 0.91
C LYS A 76 13.56 -6.05 0.94
N PHE A 77 13.58 -4.72 0.94
CA PHE A 77 12.39 -3.89 0.86
C PHE A 77 11.61 -4.14 -0.44
N TYR A 78 12.28 -4.15 -1.60
CA TYR A 78 11.61 -4.43 -2.88
C TYR A 78 10.99 -5.82 -2.92
N LYS A 79 11.69 -6.85 -2.43
CA LYS A 79 11.13 -8.21 -2.32
C LYS A 79 9.84 -8.25 -1.49
N ARG A 80 9.81 -7.55 -0.35
CA ARG A 80 8.61 -7.45 0.50
C ARG A 80 7.48 -6.68 -0.19
N LEU A 81 7.82 -5.60 -0.87
CA LEU A 81 6.85 -4.80 -1.63
C LEU A 81 6.22 -5.63 -2.75
N ASP A 82 7.02 -6.39 -3.50
CA ASP A 82 6.54 -7.29 -4.55
C ASP A 82 5.60 -8.35 -3.96
N THR A 83 6.00 -9.03 -2.88
CA THR A 83 5.14 -9.98 -2.16
C THR A 83 3.82 -9.35 -1.72
N PHE A 84 3.86 -8.15 -1.13
CA PHE A 84 2.66 -7.43 -0.71
C PHE A 84 1.73 -7.10 -1.89
N LEU A 85 2.29 -6.60 -3.00
CA LEU A 85 1.54 -6.26 -4.20
C LEU A 85 0.93 -7.49 -4.87
N ASP A 86 1.62 -8.63 -4.87
CA ASP A 86 1.09 -9.90 -5.37
C ASP A 86 -0.09 -10.40 -4.52
N ILE A 87 0.01 -10.31 -3.19
CA ILE A 87 -1.11 -10.64 -2.29
C ILE A 87 -2.30 -9.72 -2.55
N ALA A 88 -2.07 -8.40 -2.69
CA ALA A 88 -3.13 -7.44 -2.97
C ALA A 88 -3.81 -7.71 -4.32
N LYS A 89 -3.02 -7.99 -5.36
CA LYS A 89 -3.50 -8.37 -6.69
C LYS A 89 -4.36 -9.63 -6.63
N ASN A 90 -3.91 -10.66 -5.92
CA ASN A 90 -4.66 -11.91 -5.75
C ASN A 90 -5.98 -11.72 -4.99
N ASN A 91 -6.11 -10.65 -4.21
CA ASN A 91 -7.34 -10.26 -3.52
C ASN A 91 -8.12 -9.14 -4.23
N ASN A 92 -7.80 -8.80 -5.48
CA ASN A 92 -8.46 -7.74 -6.26
C ASN A 92 -8.47 -6.37 -5.56
N LEU A 93 -7.42 -6.04 -4.82
CA LEU A 93 -7.25 -4.76 -4.13
C LEU A 93 -6.32 -3.85 -4.93
N LYS A 94 -6.77 -2.63 -5.24
CA LYS A 94 -5.87 -1.58 -5.77
C LYS A 94 -5.07 -0.96 -4.63
N ILE A 95 -3.75 -0.86 -4.80
CA ILE A 95 -2.87 -0.26 -3.79
C ILE A 95 -2.51 1.17 -4.20
N MET A 96 -2.76 2.12 -3.30
CA MET A 96 -2.22 3.48 -3.38
C MET A 96 -1.02 3.57 -2.44
N LEU A 97 0.18 3.53 -3.02
CA LEU A 97 1.40 3.77 -2.28
C LEU A 97 1.54 5.25 -1.94
N VAL A 98 1.79 5.54 -0.67
CA VAL A 98 2.09 6.89 -0.19
C VAL A 98 3.60 6.99 -0.01
N LEU A 99 4.21 7.81 -0.87
CA LEU A 99 5.62 8.17 -0.78
C LEU A 99 5.77 9.34 0.21
N PHE A 100 6.95 9.47 0.82
CA PHE A 100 7.33 10.62 1.66
C PHE A 100 6.48 10.80 2.93
N ASP A 101 6.26 9.73 3.69
CA ASP A 101 5.57 9.76 5.00
C ASP A 101 6.47 10.25 6.16
N GLU A 102 7.59 10.88 5.85
CA GLU A 102 8.65 11.29 6.79
C GLU A 102 8.41 12.66 7.44
N CYS A 103 7.26 13.31 7.18
CA CYS A 103 6.99 14.68 7.61
C CYS A 103 6.62 14.83 9.09
N TRP A 104 6.50 13.73 9.85
CA TRP A 104 6.08 13.75 11.25
C TRP A 104 7.24 13.95 12.23
N ASN A 105 8.49 13.67 11.82
CA ASN A 105 9.68 13.85 12.66
C ASN A 105 10.84 14.39 11.81
N ALA A 106 11.52 15.43 12.29
CA ALA A 106 12.66 16.04 11.61
C ALA A 106 13.89 15.11 11.55
N GLU A 107 14.00 14.17 12.51
CA GLU A 107 15.04 13.14 12.55
C GLU A 107 14.38 11.77 12.82
N PRO A 108 13.77 11.14 11.80
CA PRO A 108 13.22 9.81 11.94
C PRO A 108 14.37 8.82 12.15
N GLN A 109 14.26 7.97 13.18
CA GLN A 109 15.20 6.91 13.50
C GLN A 109 14.59 5.55 13.18
#